data_AF-A0A8H7RB32-F1
#
_entry.id   AF-A0A8H7RB32-F1
#
_cell.length_a   1.000
_cell.length_b   1.000
_cell.length_c   1.000
_cell.angle_alpha   90.00
_cell.angle_beta   90.00
_cell.angle_gamma   90.00
#
_symmetry.space_group_name_H-M   'P 1'
#
loop_
_entity.id
_entity.type
_entity.pdbx_description
1 polymer ?
#
loop_
_entity_poly.entity_id
_entity_poly.type
_entity_poly.pdbx_seq_one_letter_code
_entity_poly.pdbx_strand_id
1 'polypeptide(L)'
;MSLLPYVLFFTCTLLIAVQGLQINFNSIKSDMLIKDTAQAHYESIIDDILSQHNEGLLTELSIVIKTPHDMQSALRPQSELLMGSSNIQDVCVAQMPGMIANQIHELSNELYSSVDTIVSEFWTTSDIEYRQLILDAIHKGYWEQEVMDEIVASLELLNMDIADHVIAAVDRFDILYKVKMALKSCQSIFDQENNPFANTEGVEETLTEKIWTSILVSFTSKSSQESSSIRQEPQHGFLNRYIFELTSDLQAELYSRVYELARSVYEDLAFGA
;
A
#
# COMPACT_ATOMS: atom_id res chain seq x y z
N MET A 1 50.60 5.46 55.95
CA MET A 1 49.39 6.17 55.48
C MET A 1 48.66 5.20 54.57
N SER A 2 47.47 4.74 54.99
CA SER A 2 46.79 3.59 54.40
C SER A 2 45.91 4.04 53.21
N LEU A 3 46.18 3.51 52.02
CA LEU A 3 45.41 3.70 50.77
C LEU A 3 44.11 2.87 50.73
N LEU A 4 43.86 2.03 51.75
CA LEU A 4 42.69 1.16 51.82
C LEU A 4 41.31 1.88 51.84
N PRO A 5 41.12 3.03 52.51
CA PRO A 5 39.78 3.63 52.59
C PRO A 5 39.35 4.29 51.28
N TYR A 6 40.30 4.66 50.39
CA TYR A 6 39.98 5.26 49.10
C TYR A 6 39.52 4.23 48.06
N VAL A 7 40.08 3.01 48.08
CA VAL A 7 39.68 1.93 47.17
C VAL A 7 38.30 1.37 47.52
N LEU A 8 37.97 1.32 48.82
CA LEU A 8 36.64 0.89 49.28
C LEU A 8 35.53 1.90 48.93
N PHE A 9 35.82 3.21 48.96
CA PHE A 9 34.84 4.21 48.54
C PHE A 9 34.59 4.19 47.04
N PHE A 10 35.64 3.99 46.22
CA PHE A 10 35.52 3.97 44.75
C PHE A 10 34.79 2.73 44.23
N THR A 11 34.95 1.59 44.90
CA THR A 11 34.23 0.35 44.55
C THR A 11 32.76 0.38 44.99
N CYS A 12 32.45 1.06 46.09
CA CYS A 12 31.06 1.19 46.57
C CYS A 12 30.25 2.17 45.72
N THR A 13 30.85 3.26 45.20
CA THR A 13 30.16 4.16 44.25
C THR A 13 30.00 3.54 42.86
N LEU A 14 30.95 2.71 42.40
CA LEU A 14 30.79 1.97 41.14
C LEU A 14 29.70 0.88 41.25
N LEU A 15 29.55 0.22 42.40
CA LEU A 15 28.51 -0.78 42.59
C LEU A 15 27.10 -0.18 42.71
N ILE A 16 26.96 1.05 43.21
CA ILE A 16 25.67 1.77 43.23
C ILE A 16 25.33 2.36 41.85
N ALA A 17 26.33 2.73 41.03
CA ALA A 17 26.09 3.15 39.65
C ALA A 17 25.70 1.99 38.72
N VAL A 18 26.14 0.76 39.00
CA VAL A 18 25.79 -0.43 38.21
C VAL A 18 24.40 -0.99 38.55
N GLN A 19 23.79 -0.56 39.67
CA GLN A 19 22.40 -0.92 40.01
C GLN A 19 21.35 0.06 39.46
N GLY A 20 21.77 1.13 38.78
CA GLY A 20 20.89 2.12 38.16
C GLY A 20 20.33 1.74 36.79
N LEU A 21 20.76 0.63 36.19
CA LEU A 21 20.26 0.15 34.90
C LEU A 21 19.57 -1.22 35.03
N GLN A 22 18.80 -1.43 36.09
CA GLN A 22 17.79 -2.49 36.07
C GLN A 22 16.56 -1.97 35.33
N ILE A 23 16.64 -1.98 33.99
CA ILE A 23 15.49 -1.75 33.13
C ILE A 23 14.51 -2.90 33.40
N ASN A 24 13.35 -2.54 33.94
CA ASN A 24 12.28 -3.47 34.30
C ASN A 24 11.56 -3.92 33.02
N PHE A 25 12.08 -4.95 32.36
CA PHE A 25 11.58 -5.48 31.09
C PHE A 25 10.38 -6.44 31.28
N ASN A 26 9.25 -5.91 31.73
CA ASN A 26 7.95 -6.55 31.47
C ASN A 26 7.40 -5.98 30.15
N SER A 27 7.98 -6.36 29.01
CA SER A 27 7.65 -5.79 27.69
C SER A 27 6.53 -6.58 27.01
N ILE A 28 5.28 -6.14 27.19
CA ILE A 28 4.25 -6.24 26.14
C ILE A 28 4.16 -4.88 25.40
N LYS A 29 4.62 -3.81 26.06
CA LYS A 29 4.51 -2.42 25.60
C LYS A 29 5.57 -2.03 24.58
N SER A 30 6.81 -2.55 24.68
CA SER A 30 7.86 -2.25 23.70
C SER A 30 7.69 -3.09 22.43
N ASP A 31 7.12 -4.29 22.54
CA ASP A 31 6.79 -5.17 21.40
C ASP A 31 5.71 -4.52 20.51
N MET A 32 4.69 -3.92 21.12
CA MET A 32 3.68 -3.12 20.42
C MET A 32 4.30 -1.88 19.75
N LEU A 33 5.30 -1.26 20.38
CA LEU A 33 5.92 -0.03 19.87
C LEU A 33 6.79 -0.28 18.63
N ILE A 34 7.54 -1.39 18.57
CA ILE A 34 8.38 -1.71 17.40
C ILE A 34 7.51 -2.14 16.21
N LYS A 35 6.45 -2.92 16.48
CA LYS A 35 5.46 -3.26 15.45
C LYS A 35 4.83 -2.00 14.86
N ASP A 36 4.38 -1.07 15.72
CA ASP A 36 3.78 0.19 15.30
C ASP A 36 4.77 1.03 14.48
N THR A 37 6.06 1.05 14.86
CA THR A 37 7.13 1.72 14.10
C THR A 37 7.35 1.09 12.72
N ALA A 38 7.40 -0.24 12.62
CA ALA A 38 7.57 -0.92 11.34
C ALA A 38 6.36 -0.72 10.43
N GLN A 39 5.16 -0.82 10.98
CA GLN A 39 3.92 -0.52 10.25
C GLN A 39 3.91 0.92 9.74
N ALA A 40 4.16 1.90 10.61
CA ALA A 40 4.20 3.31 10.22
C ALA A 40 5.26 3.61 9.16
N HIS A 41 6.42 2.95 9.22
CA HIS A 41 7.47 3.07 8.20
C HIS A 41 6.96 2.62 6.82
N TYR A 42 6.39 1.43 6.72
CA TYR A 42 5.88 0.91 5.45
C TYR A 42 4.66 1.66 4.94
N GLU A 43 3.74 2.02 5.83
CA GLU A 43 2.58 2.85 5.49
C GLU A 43 3.02 4.23 4.95
N SER A 44 4.07 4.83 5.52
CA SER A 44 4.62 6.10 5.03
C SER A 44 5.22 5.97 3.62
N ILE A 45 5.95 4.89 3.33
CA ILE A 45 6.49 4.65 1.99
C ILE A 45 5.35 4.51 0.98
N ILE A 46 4.33 3.71 1.33
CA ILE A 46 3.16 3.51 0.47
C ILE A 46 2.40 4.82 0.27
N ASP A 47 2.22 5.63 1.33
CA ASP A 47 1.55 6.93 1.24
C ASP A 47 2.28 7.90 0.31
N ASP A 48 3.60 8.05 0.46
CA ASP A 48 4.42 8.93 -0.39
C ASP A 48 4.25 8.57 -1.88
N ILE A 49 4.38 7.28 -2.19
CA ILE A 49 4.34 6.78 -3.58
C ILE A 49 2.92 6.86 -4.14
N LEU A 50 1.91 6.42 -3.39
CA LEU A 50 0.53 6.52 -3.81
C LEU A 50 0.13 7.98 -4.00
N SER A 51 0.49 8.88 -3.09
CA SER A 51 0.20 10.31 -3.18
C SER A 51 0.75 10.90 -4.48
N GLN A 52 2.04 10.65 -4.78
CA GLN A 52 2.68 11.13 -5.99
C GLN A 52 1.99 10.63 -7.28
N HIS A 53 1.74 9.33 -7.37
CA HIS A 53 1.16 8.73 -8.58
C HIS A 53 -0.33 9.03 -8.73
N ASN A 54 -1.08 9.02 -7.63
CA ASN A 54 -2.51 9.31 -7.62
C ASN A 54 -2.75 10.79 -7.95
N GLU A 55 -2.00 11.70 -7.36
CA GLU A 55 -2.10 13.13 -7.68
C GLU A 55 -1.75 13.37 -9.16
N GLY A 56 -0.70 12.73 -9.67
CA GLY A 56 -0.30 12.84 -11.07
C GLY A 56 -1.43 12.41 -12.02
N LEU A 57 -1.98 11.21 -11.81
CA LEU A 57 -3.06 10.67 -12.63
C LEU A 57 -4.36 11.50 -12.51
N LEU A 58 -4.77 11.84 -11.29
CA LEU A 58 -5.99 12.64 -11.07
C LEU A 58 -5.85 14.05 -11.64
N THR A 59 -4.66 14.63 -11.61
CA THR A 59 -4.37 15.92 -12.25
C THR A 59 -4.48 15.80 -13.77
N GLU A 60 -3.90 14.78 -14.39
CA GLU A 60 -4.04 14.51 -15.83
C GLU A 60 -5.52 14.37 -16.20
N LEU A 61 -6.29 13.56 -15.47
CA LEU A 61 -7.72 13.41 -15.67
C LEU A 61 -8.48 14.74 -15.51
N SER A 62 -8.15 15.54 -14.50
CA SER A 62 -8.79 16.83 -14.23
C SER A 62 -8.59 17.86 -15.36
N ILE A 63 -7.45 17.78 -16.06
CA ILE A 63 -7.17 18.63 -17.21
C ILE A 63 -8.02 18.20 -18.40
N VAL A 64 -8.12 16.89 -18.62
CA VAL A 64 -8.81 16.31 -19.76
C VAL A 64 -10.33 16.49 -19.66
N ILE A 65 -10.93 16.43 -18.47
CA ILE A 65 -12.39 16.60 -18.29
C ILE A 65 -12.89 18.03 -18.53
N LYS A 66 -12.01 19.01 -18.75
CA LYS A 66 -12.40 20.42 -18.91
C LYS A 66 -13.28 20.66 -20.13
N THR A 67 -13.10 19.88 -21.20
CA THR A 67 -13.95 19.97 -22.40
C THR A 67 -14.43 18.57 -22.80
N PRO A 68 -15.69 18.44 -23.28
CA PRO A 68 -16.20 17.15 -23.75
C PRO A 68 -15.36 16.54 -24.88
N HIS A 69 -14.79 17.37 -25.75
CA HIS A 69 -13.95 16.93 -26.85
C HIS A 69 -12.63 16.32 -26.36
N ASP A 70 -11.92 16.99 -25.46
CA ASP A 70 -10.63 16.53 -24.96
C ASP A 70 -10.80 15.28 -24.09
N MET A 71 -11.86 15.24 -23.28
CA MET A 71 -12.29 14.07 -22.51
C MET A 71 -12.51 12.86 -23.42
N GLN A 72 -13.31 13.00 -24.46
CA GLN A 72 -13.58 11.90 -25.39
C GLN A 72 -12.32 11.49 -26.15
N SER A 73 -11.49 12.45 -26.60
CA SER A 73 -10.25 12.18 -27.32
C SER A 73 -9.25 11.36 -26.49
N ALA A 74 -9.12 11.64 -25.19
CA ALA A 74 -8.18 10.93 -24.33
C ALA A 74 -8.73 9.62 -23.75
N LEU A 75 -10.01 9.59 -23.33
CA LEU A 75 -10.58 8.44 -22.63
C LEU A 75 -11.12 7.38 -23.58
N ARG A 76 -11.59 7.76 -24.76
CA ARG A 76 -12.15 6.80 -25.73
C ARG A 76 -11.14 5.73 -26.14
N PRO A 77 -9.89 6.05 -26.54
CA PRO A 77 -8.91 5.01 -26.87
C PRO A 77 -8.68 4.01 -25.73
N GLN A 78 -8.61 4.49 -24.49
CA GLN A 78 -8.47 3.63 -23.30
C GLN A 78 -9.71 2.76 -23.09
N SER A 79 -10.91 3.31 -23.28
CA SER A 79 -12.17 2.57 -23.15
C SER A 79 -12.29 1.46 -24.20
N GLU A 80 -11.93 1.75 -25.45
CA GLU A 80 -11.97 0.81 -26.57
C GLU A 80 -10.98 -0.34 -26.36
N LEU A 81 -9.79 0.00 -25.84
CA LEU A 81 -8.77 -0.98 -25.46
C LEU A 81 -9.28 -1.94 -24.38
N LEU A 82 -9.86 -1.40 -23.29
CA LEU A 82 -10.35 -2.21 -22.17
C LEU A 82 -11.52 -3.11 -22.59
N MET A 83 -12.47 -2.56 -23.36
CA MET A 83 -13.69 -3.24 -23.78
C MET A 83 -13.49 -4.17 -24.98
N GLY A 84 -12.47 -3.93 -25.80
CA GLY A 84 -12.27 -4.63 -27.08
C GLY A 84 -13.35 -4.29 -28.12
N SER A 85 -14.00 -3.13 -27.99
CA SER A 85 -15.11 -2.67 -28.85
C SER A 85 -15.06 -1.16 -29.02
N SER A 86 -15.34 -0.68 -30.23
CA SER A 86 -15.45 0.76 -30.55
C SER A 86 -16.82 1.36 -30.24
N ASN A 87 -17.82 0.52 -29.94
CA ASN A 87 -19.21 0.95 -29.75
C ASN A 87 -19.53 1.14 -28.26
N ILE A 88 -18.82 2.06 -27.62
CA ILE A 88 -19.02 2.40 -26.20
C ILE A 88 -19.82 3.69 -26.13
N GLN A 89 -20.85 3.70 -25.27
CA GLN A 89 -21.68 4.88 -25.06
C GLN A 89 -20.87 6.03 -24.45
N ASP A 90 -21.05 7.24 -25.00
CA ASP A 90 -20.33 8.44 -24.57
C ASP A 90 -20.49 8.73 -23.08
N VAL A 91 -21.65 8.41 -22.52
CA VAL A 91 -21.96 8.55 -21.08
C VAL A 91 -21.05 7.65 -20.24
N CYS A 92 -20.78 6.42 -20.68
CA CYS A 92 -19.88 5.51 -19.98
C CYS A 92 -18.42 5.97 -20.06
N VAL A 93 -18.00 6.49 -21.21
CA VAL A 93 -16.67 7.10 -21.36
C VAL A 93 -16.53 8.32 -20.44
N ALA A 94 -17.56 9.17 -20.36
CA ALA A 94 -17.57 10.35 -19.49
C ALA A 94 -17.51 10.02 -17.99
N GLN A 95 -17.93 8.82 -17.58
CA GLN A 95 -17.87 8.36 -16.19
C GLN A 95 -16.55 7.71 -15.81
N MET A 96 -15.68 7.37 -16.78
CA MET A 96 -14.40 6.72 -16.52
C MET A 96 -13.53 7.42 -15.47
N PRO A 97 -13.41 8.76 -15.39
CA PRO A 97 -12.61 9.40 -14.35
C PRO A 97 -13.10 9.05 -12.94
N GLY A 98 -14.42 8.98 -12.75
CA GLY A 98 -15.02 8.55 -11.48
C GLY A 98 -14.77 7.08 -11.18
N MET A 99 -14.89 6.22 -12.20
CA MET A 99 -14.58 4.78 -12.07
C MET A 99 -13.10 4.60 -11.66
N ILE A 100 -12.18 5.29 -12.33
CA ILE A 100 -10.74 5.23 -12.05
C ILE A 100 -10.44 5.73 -10.64
N ALA A 101 -10.98 6.89 -10.24
CA ALA A 101 -10.78 7.45 -8.91
C ALA A 101 -11.27 6.49 -7.80
N ASN A 102 -12.40 5.82 -8.01
CA ASN A 102 -12.89 4.80 -7.09
C ASN A 102 -11.91 3.63 -6.97
N GLN A 103 -11.39 3.13 -8.09
CA GLN A 103 -10.44 2.01 -8.07
C GLN A 103 -9.08 2.40 -7.47
N ILE A 104 -8.63 3.64 -7.64
CA ILE A 104 -7.43 4.15 -6.95
C ILE A 104 -7.63 4.11 -5.44
N HIS A 105 -8.77 4.59 -4.95
CA HIS A 105 -9.08 4.56 -3.52
C HIS A 105 -9.15 3.14 -2.97
N GLU A 106 -9.80 2.22 -3.68
CA GLU A 106 -9.85 0.81 -3.30
C GLU A 106 -8.46 0.16 -3.29
N LEU A 107 -7.60 0.47 -4.28
CA LEU A 107 -6.22 -0.01 -4.32
C LEU A 107 -5.44 0.48 -3.09
N SER A 108 -5.52 1.77 -2.75
CA SER A 108 -4.85 2.32 -1.57
C SER A 108 -5.21 1.54 -0.31
N ASN A 109 -6.51 1.30 -0.07
CA ASN A 109 -6.98 0.54 1.09
C ASN A 109 -6.45 -0.90 1.10
N GLU A 110 -6.38 -1.57 -0.06
CA GLU A 110 -5.83 -2.92 -0.19
C GLU A 110 -4.34 -2.95 0.19
N LEU A 111 -3.55 -1.97 -0.25
CA LEU A 111 -2.11 -1.91 0.05
C LEU A 111 -1.85 -1.68 1.54
N TYR A 112 -2.58 -0.76 2.19
CA TYR A 112 -2.46 -0.55 3.64
C TYR A 112 -2.87 -1.80 4.42
N SER A 113 -3.96 -2.46 4.03
CA SER A 113 -4.39 -3.71 4.66
C SER A 113 -3.38 -4.84 4.49
N SER A 114 -2.66 -4.88 3.36
CA SER A 114 -1.61 -5.85 3.11
C SER A 114 -0.43 -5.65 4.06
N VAL A 115 0.02 -4.40 4.27
CA VAL A 115 1.10 -4.08 5.22
C VAL A 115 0.73 -4.48 6.64
N ASP A 116 -0.45 -4.08 7.12
CA ASP A 116 -0.90 -4.42 8.48
C ASP A 116 -0.88 -5.94 8.72
N THR A 117 -1.33 -6.72 7.74
CA THR A 117 -1.37 -8.18 7.81
C THR A 117 0.05 -8.77 7.95
N ILE A 118 0.98 -8.36 7.08
CA ILE A 118 2.34 -8.93 7.04
C ILE A 118 3.15 -8.52 8.26
N VAL A 119 3.12 -7.23 8.61
CA VAL A 119 3.84 -6.73 9.80
C VAL A 119 3.30 -7.43 11.04
N SER A 120 1.98 -7.60 11.15
CA SER A 120 1.38 -8.36 12.25
C SER A 120 1.86 -9.81 12.28
N GLU A 121 1.85 -10.51 11.13
CA GLU A 121 2.29 -11.91 11.06
C GLU A 121 3.76 -12.07 11.43
N PHE A 122 4.65 -11.30 10.80
CA PHE A 122 6.09 -11.34 11.07
C PHE A 122 6.41 -11.08 12.54
N TRP A 123 5.76 -10.08 13.14
CA TRP A 123 6.03 -9.74 14.54
C TRP A 123 5.48 -10.81 15.49
N THR A 124 4.36 -11.48 15.18
CA THR A 124 3.91 -12.61 16.01
C THR A 124 4.85 -13.81 16.00
N THR A 125 5.62 -14.02 14.93
CA THR A 125 6.53 -15.17 14.80
C THR A 125 7.96 -14.89 15.25
N SER A 126 8.43 -13.66 15.09
CA SER A 126 9.87 -13.31 15.21
C SER A 126 10.24 -12.58 16.51
N ASP A 127 9.25 -12.07 17.27
CA ASP A 127 9.44 -11.11 18.38
C ASP A 127 10.51 -11.53 19.41
N ILE A 128 10.49 -12.79 19.82
CA ILE A 128 11.31 -13.28 20.94
C ILE A 128 12.77 -13.43 20.50
N GLU A 129 13.03 -13.99 19.32
CA GLU A 129 14.38 -14.24 18.83
C GLU A 129 15.09 -12.94 18.46
N TYR A 130 14.37 -12.04 17.81
CA TYR A 130 14.88 -10.75 17.38
C TYR A 130 15.29 -9.85 18.54
N ARG A 131 14.40 -9.74 19.53
CA ARG A 131 14.64 -8.94 20.71
C ARG A 131 15.81 -9.48 21.52
N GLN A 132 15.90 -10.80 21.66
CA GLN A 132 17.01 -11.43 22.37
C GLN A 132 18.34 -11.12 21.68
N LEU A 133 18.36 -11.15 20.34
CA LEU A 133 19.56 -10.93 19.53
C LEU A 133 20.06 -9.47 19.66
N ILE A 134 19.16 -8.49 19.56
CA ILE A 134 19.49 -7.07 19.72
C ILE A 134 19.94 -6.76 21.15
N LEU A 135 19.23 -7.29 22.16
CA LEU A 135 19.60 -7.10 23.57
C LEU A 135 20.96 -7.74 23.89
N ASP A 136 21.24 -8.92 23.33
CA ASP A 136 22.55 -9.57 23.47
C ASP A 136 23.67 -8.72 22.86
N ALA A 137 23.42 -8.10 21.70
CA ALA A 137 24.39 -7.28 21.02
C ALA A 137 24.70 -5.98 21.79
N ILE A 138 23.66 -5.34 22.34
CA ILE A 138 23.79 -4.17 23.23
C ILE A 138 24.54 -4.56 24.52
N HIS A 139 24.19 -5.68 25.16
CA HIS A 139 24.83 -6.12 26.42
C HIS A 139 26.30 -6.51 26.26
N LYS A 140 26.70 -7.02 25.08
CA LYS A 140 28.09 -7.38 24.79
C LYS A 140 28.98 -6.16 24.53
N GLY A 141 28.40 -4.95 24.50
CA GLY A 141 29.13 -3.69 24.32
C GLY A 141 29.69 -3.55 22.90
N TYR A 142 29.06 -4.20 21.92
CA TYR A 142 29.41 -4.02 20.52
C TYR A 142 29.15 -2.57 20.09
N TRP A 143 29.96 -2.09 19.14
CA TRP A 143 29.79 -0.74 18.59
C TRP A 143 28.43 -0.65 17.90
N GLU A 144 27.78 0.51 17.97
CA GLU A 144 26.47 0.79 17.35
C GLU A 144 26.34 0.24 15.94
N GLN A 145 27.43 0.30 15.15
CA GLN A 145 27.49 -0.23 13.79
C GLN A 145 27.26 -1.74 13.69
N GLU A 146 27.82 -2.56 14.60
CA GLU A 146 27.66 -4.01 14.55
C GLU A 146 26.24 -4.45 14.94
N VAL A 147 25.61 -3.71 15.87
CA VAL A 147 24.20 -3.91 16.23
C VAL A 147 23.30 -3.54 15.06
N MET A 148 23.59 -2.42 14.40
CA MET A 148 22.84 -1.95 13.24
C MET A 148 22.93 -2.90 12.05
N ASP A 149 24.13 -3.40 11.72
CA ASP A 149 24.32 -4.35 10.61
C ASP A 149 23.50 -5.63 10.83
N GLU A 150 23.44 -6.10 12.09
CA GLU A 150 22.66 -7.27 12.47
C GLU A 150 21.15 -6.99 12.41
N ILE A 151 20.67 -5.83 12.87
CA ILE A 151 19.26 -5.43 12.74
C ILE A 151 18.86 -5.34 11.26
N VAL A 152 19.70 -4.73 10.43
CA VAL A 152 19.48 -4.62 8.98
C VAL A 152 19.36 -5.99 8.34
N ALA A 153 20.34 -6.88 8.54
CA ALA A 153 20.35 -8.22 7.94
C ALA A 153 19.10 -9.02 8.33
N SER A 154 18.64 -8.83 9.56
CA SER A 154 17.46 -9.48 10.07
C SER A 154 16.19 -8.91 9.42
N LEU A 155 16.13 -7.57 9.19
CA LEU A 155 14.96 -6.87 8.65
C LEU A 155 14.87 -6.96 7.13
N GLU A 156 15.97 -7.29 6.45
CA GLU A 156 15.99 -7.52 5.00
C GLU A 156 14.92 -8.53 4.58
N LEU A 157 14.70 -9.61 5.36
CA LEU A 157 13.68 -10.60 5.06
C LEU A 157 12.25 -10.05 5.16
N LEU A 158 11.95 -9.29 6.22
CA LEU A 158 10.67 -8.60 6.37
C LEU A 158 10.45 -7.64 5.20
N ASN A 159 11.50 -6.92 4.83
CA ASN A 159 11.43 -5.92 3.78
C ASN A 159 11.19 -6.53 2.40
N MET A 160 11.85 -7.66 2.12
CA MET A 160 11.59 -8.43 0.91
C MET A 160 10.16 -8.97 0.88
N ASP A 161 9.68 -9.49 2.02
CA ASP A 161 8.34 -10.06 2.12
C ASP A 161 7.24 -9.01 1.95
N ILE A 162 7.42 -7.82 2.56
CA ILE A 162 6.54 -6.66 2.36
C ILE A 162 6.53 -6.24 0.90
N ALA A 163 7.70 -6.08 0.28
CA ALA A 163 7.80 -5.66 -1.13
C ALA A 163 7.07 -6.65 -2.05
N ASP A 164 7.37 -7.95 -1.92
CA ASP A 164 6.78 -8.99 -2.76
C ASP A 164 5.26 -9.05 -2.61
N HIS A 165 4.75 -8.98 -1.38
CA HIS A 165 3.31 -9.02 -1.13
C HIS A 165 2.57 -7.75 -1.57
N VAL A 166 3.16 -6.57 -1.35
CA VAL A 166 2.57 -5.30 -1.81
C VAL A 166 2.50 -5.27 -3.33
N ILE A 167 3.56 -5.68 -4.02
CA ILE A 167 3.57 -5.81 -5.49
C ILE A 167 2.53 -6.83 -5.94
N ALA A 168 2.46 -8.00 -5.28
CA ALA A 168 1.45 -9.00 -5.57
C ALA A 168 0.02 -8.52 -5.28
N ALA A 169 -0.18 -7.61 -4.32
CA ALA A 169 -1.48 -6.99 -4.05
C ALA A 169 -1.88 -6.05 -5.19
N VAL A 170 -0.97 -5.22 -5.71
CA VAL A 170 -1.20 -4.39 -6.91
C VAL A 170 -1.59 -5.26 -8.11
N ASP A 171 -0.81 -6.33 -8.38
CA ASP A 171 -1.06 -7.25 -9.49
C ASP A 171 -2.42 -7.97 -9.36
N ARG A 172 -2.77 -8.44 -8.16
CA ARG A 172 -4.04 -9.14 -7.90
C ARG A 172 -5.24 -8.20 -7.94
N PHE A 173 -5.07 -6.94 -7.57
CA PHE A 173 -6.14 -5.96 -7.59
C PHE A 173 -6.63 -5.70 -9.02
N ASP A 174 -5.73 -5.67 -10.00
CA ASP A 174 -6.01 -5.53 -11.43
C ASP A 174 -6.98 -4.37 -11.74
N ILE A 175 -6.48 -3.15 -11.57
CA ILE A 175 -7.27 -1.92 -11.79
C ILE A 175 -7.84 -1.85 -13.21
N LEU A 176 -7.14 -2.39 -14.23
CA LEU A 176 -7.60 -2.40 -15.61
C LEU A 176 -8.85 -3.26 -15.74
N TYR A 177 -8.83 -4.46 -15.18
CA TYR A 177 -9.99 -5.34 -15.15
C TYR A 177 -11.15 -4.71 -14.39
N LYS A 178 -10.90 -4.10 -13.22
CA LYS A 178 -11.96 -3.46 -12.44
C LYS A 178 -12.60 -2.27 -13.18
N VAL A 179 -11.80 -1.40 -13.81
CA VAL A 179 -12.32 -0.31 -14.65
C VAL A 179 -13.09 -0.86 -15.86
N LYS A 180 -12.58 -1.92 -16.50
CA LYS A 180 -13.29 -2.62 -17.59
C LYS A 180 -14.65 -3.16 -17.13
N MET A 181 -14.72 -3.76 -15.93
CA MET A 181 -15.97 -4.29 -15.40
C MET A 181 -16.96 -3.18 -15.05
N ALA A 182 -16.49 -2.05 -14.51
CA ALA A 182 -17.32 -0.86 -14.30
C ALA A 182 -17.87 -0.31 -15.63
N LEU A 183 -17.03 -0.24 -16.67
CA LEU A 183 -17.42 0.14 -18.02
C LEU A 183 -18.46 -0.81 -18.61
N LYS A 184 -18.27 -2.14 -18.50
CA LYS A 184 -19.25 -3.13 -18.93
C LYS A 184 -20.57 -2.99 -18.21
N SER A 185 -20.52 -2.75 -16.90
CA SER A 185 -21.71 -2.55 -16.07
C SER A 185 -22.49 -1.32 -16.55
N CYS A 186 -21.80 -0.20 -16.80
CA CYS A 186 -22.40 0.99 -17.39
C CYS A 186 -23.02 0.70 -18.77
N GLN A 187 -22.26 0.07 -19.67
CA GLN A 187 -22.70 -0.23 -21.03
C GLN A 187 -23.93 -1.14 -21.06
N SER A 188 -24.03 -2.10 -20.14
CA SER A 188 -25.15 -3.05 -20.07
C SER A 188 -26.51 -2.40 -19.84
N ILE A 189 -26.54 -1.23 -19.18
CA ILE A 189 -27.75 -0.41 -18.96
C ILE A 189 -28.33 0.07 -20.30
N PHE A 190 -27.47 0.33 -21.29
CA PHE A 190 -27.86 0.83 -22.60
C PHE A 190 -28.02 -0.29 -23.64
N ASP A 191 -27.35 -1.43 -23.46
CA ASP A 191 -27.46 -2.57 -24.38
C ASP A 191 -28.77 -3.35 -24.23
N GLN A 192 -29.36 -3.41 -23.02
CA GLN A 192 -30.64 -4.13 -22.78
C GLN A 192 -31.81 -3.59 -23.61
N GLU A 193 -31.78 -2.32 -24.00
CA GLU A 193 -32.86 -1.64 -24.73
C GLU A 193 -32.79 -1.85 -26.26
N ASN A 194 -31.62 -2.25 -26.79
CA ASN A 194 -31.47 -2.58 -28.23
C ASN A 194 -31.94 -4.00 -28.57
N ASN A 195 -32.50 -4.73 -27.62
CA ASN A 195 -32.97 -6.10 -27.82
C ASN A 195 -34.49 -6.10 -28.11
N PRO A 196 -34.93 -6.34 -29.36
CA PRO A 196 -36.32 -6.21 -29.79
C PRO A 196 -37.31 -7.22 -29.15
N PHE A 197 -36.83 -8.07 -28.24
CA PHE A 197 -37.62 -9.04 -27.49
C PHE A 197 -37.81 -8.69 -26.00
N ALA A 198 -37.22 -7.60 -25.51
CA ALA A 198 -37.34 -7.16 -24.11
C ALA A 198 -38.55 -6.24 -23.88
N ASN A 199 -39.73 -6.64 -24.33
CA ASN A 199 -40.98 -5.93 -24.02
C ASN A 199 -41.86 -6.82 -23.16
N THR A 200 -41.82 -6.66 -21.84
CA THR A 200 -43.02 -6.83 -20.99
C THR A 200 -42.81 -6.15 -19.64
N GLU A 201 -43.70 -5.20 -19.30
CA GLU A 201 -43.83 -4.51 -17.99
C GLU A 201 -43.03 -3.21 -17.78
N GLY A 202 -43.35 -2.20 -18.61
CA GLY A 202 -43.80 -0.87 -18.18
C GLY A 202 -43.19 -0.18 -16.94
N VAL A 203 -42.05 0.48 -17.13
CA VAL A 203 -41.79 1.90 -16.81
C VAL A 203 -40.73 2.35 -17.81
N GLU A 204 -41.02 3.33 -18.69
CA GLU A 204 -39.97 3.97 -19.50
C GLU A 204 -39.05 4.73 -18.54
N GLU A 205 -37.91 4.16 -18.18
CA GLU A 205 -36.87 4.89 -17.46
C GLU A 205 -36.39 6.06 -18.32
N THR A 206 -36.49 7.26 -17.76
CA THR A 206 -36.03 8.47 -18.42
C THR A 206 -34.51 8.43 -18.63
N LEU A 207 -34.00 9.12 -19.67
CA LEU A 207 -32.55 9.22 -19.91
C LEU A 207 -31.79 9.73 -18.66
N THR A 208 -32.42 10.60 -17.89
CA THR A 208 -31.88 11.11 -16.63
C THR A 208 -31.78 10.03 -15.56
N GLU A 209 -32.81 9.18 -15.40
CA GLU A 209 -32.75 8.02 -14.49
C GLU A 209 -31.65 7.05 -14.90
N LYS A 210 -31.49 6.76 -16.19
CA LYS A 210 -30.41 5.90 -16.70
C LYS A 210 -29.02 6.46 -16.42
N ILE A 211 -28.83 7.77 -16.62
CA ILE A 211 -27.57 8.45 -16.29
C ILE A 211 -27.29 8.32 -14.79
N TRP A 212 -28.29 8.56 -13.92
CA TRP A 212 -28.11 8.42 -12.47
C TRP A 212 -27.85 6.98 -12.02
N THR A 213 -28.57 6.01 -12.57
CA THR A 213 -28.35 4.59 -12.29
C THR A 213 -26.94 4.17 -12.70
N SER A 214 -26.49 4.60 -13.88
CA SER A 214 -25.14 4.36 -14.37
C SER A 214 -24.05 4.97 -13.47
N ILE A 215 -24.27 6.20 -12.98
CA ILE A 215 -23.40 6.85 -12.00
C ILE A 215 -23.36 6.02 -10.71
N LEU A 216 -24.52 5.66 -10.15
CA LEU A 216 -24.63 4.90 -8.90
C LEU A 216 -24.02 3.49 -8.99
N VAL A 217 -24.22 2.80 -10.11
CA VAL A 217 -23.64 1.48 -10.37
C VAL A 217 -22.11 1.55 -10.43
N SER A 218 -21.57 2.61 -11.04
CA SER A 218 -20.12 2.84 -11.09
C SER A 218 -19.47 3.05 -9.72
N PHE A 219 -20.25 3.45 -8.71
CA PHE A 219 -19.81 3.58 -7.31
C PHE A 219 -20.07 2.35 -6.44
N THR A 220 -20.89 1.41 -6.90
CA THR A 220 -21.37 0.29 -6.06
C THR A 220 -20.94 -1.09 -6.56
N SER A 221 -20.36 -1.18 -7.77
CA SER A 221 -19.90 -2.44 -8.34
C SER A 221 -18.69 -2.99 -7.59
N LYS A 222 -18.92 -3.79 -6.54
CA LYS A 222 -17.91 -4.69 -5.97
C LYS A 222 -17.58 -5.75 -7.01
N SER A 223 -16.40 -5.70 -7.62
CA SER A 223 -15.99 -6.74 -8.57
C SER A 223 -15.74 -8.05 -7.81
N SER A 224 -16.42 -9.12 -8.22
CA SER A 224 -16.14 -10.48 -7.76
C SER A 224 -14.87 -10.95 -8.47
N GLN A 225 -13.81 -11.19 -7.71
CA GLN A 225 -12.48 -11.58 -8.24
C GLN A 225 -12.51 -13.04 -8.73
N GLU A 226 -12.42 -13.24 -10.05
CA GLU A 226 -11.82 -14.43 -10.65
C GLU A 226 -10.63 -13.94 -11.48
N SER A 227 -9.42 -14.10 -10.93
CA SER A 227 -8.17 -13.63 -11.52
C SER A 227 -7.73 -14.55 -12.66
N SER A 228 -7.75 -14.05 -13.89
CA SER A 228 -7.03 -14.68 -15.00
C SER A 228 -5.77 -13.87 -15.29
N SER A 229 -4.63 -14.35 -14.77
CA SER A 229 -3.30 -13.85 -15.11
C SER A 229 -3.04 -14.07 -16.61
N ILE A 230 -3.12 -13.02 -17.41
CA ILE A 230 -2.58 -13.03 -18.76
C ILE A 230 -1.79 -11.73 -18.92
N ARG A 231 -0.47 -11.83 -18.75
CA ARG A 231 0.49 -10.86 -19.28
C ARG A 231 0.27 -10.75 -20.79
N GLN A 232 -0.51 -9.77 -21.21
CA GLN A 232 -0.41 -9.20 -22.55
C GLN A 232 0.56 -8.00 -22.45
N GLU A 233 1.37 -7.83 -23.49
CA GLU A 233 2.32 -6.71 -23.66
C GLU A 233 1.72 -5.36 -23.23
N PRO A 234 2.56 -4.38 -22.83
CA PRO A 234 2.09 -3.06 -22.42
C PRO A 234 1.32 -2.42 -23.58
N GLN A 235 0.01 -2.56 -23.55
CA GLN A 235 -0.87 -1.91 -24.51
C GLN A 235 -0.89 -0.42 -24.15
N HIS A 236 -0.62 0.42 -25.14
CA HIS A 236 -0.55 1.88 -24.98
C HIS A 236 -1.82 2.43 -24.30
N GLY A 237 -1.67 2.96 -23.08
CA GLY A 237 -2.75 3.54 -22.30
C GLY A 237 -2.22 4.19 -21.02
N PHE A 238 -2.85 5.29 -20.58
CA PHE A 238 -2.38 6.05 -19.42
C PHE A 238 -2.52 5.25 -18.12
N LEU A 239 -3.52 4.35 -18.03
CA LEU A 239 -3.68 3.45 -16.88
C LEU A 239 -2.57 2.40 -16.80
N ASN A 240 -2.13 1.86 -17.95
CA ASN A 240 -1.00 0.93 -18.00
C ASN A 240 0.29 1.61 -17.54
N ARG A 241 0.52 2.85 -17.99
CA ARG A 241 1.65 3.67 -17.53
C ARG A 241 1.61 3.88 -16.01
N TYR A 242 0.46 4.31 -15.48
CA TYR A 242 0.27 4.52 -14.05
C TYR A 242 0.60 3.27 -13.23
N ILE A 243 0.08 2.09 -13.59
CA ILE A 243 0.35 0.83 -12.87
C ILE A 243 1.83 0.47 -12.94
N PHE A 244 2.44 0.60 -14.11
CA PHE A 244 3.85 0.27 -14.31
C PHE A 244 4.76 1.17 -13.46
N GLU A 245 4.54 2.48 -13.49
CA GLU A 245 5.32 3.46 -12.72
C GLU A 245 5.11 3.27 -11.22
N LEU A 246 3.85 3.10 -10.78
CA LEU A 246 3.51 2.80 -9.38
C LEU A 246 4.23 1.54 -8.88
N THR A 247 4.16 0.45 -9.65
CA THR A 247 4.78 -0.83 -9.25
C THR A 247 6.30 -0.73 -9.19
N SER A 248 6.90 -0.06 -10.18
CA SER A 248 8.35 0.16 -10.23
C SER A 248 8.83 0.95 -9.01
N ASP A 249 8.13 2.02 -8.65
CA ASP A 249 8.53 2.88 -7.53
C ASP A 249 8.26 2.21 -6.18
N LEU A 250 7.12 1.51 -6.01
CA LEU A 250 6.86 0.65 -4.84
C LEU A 250 8.00 -0.35 -4.65
N GLN A 251 8.40 -1.04 -5.71
CA GLN A 251 9.48 -2.01 -5.67
C GLN A 251 10.81 -1.36 -5.24
N ALA A 252 11.18 -0.24 -5.86
CA ALA A 252 12.45 0.42 -5.59
C ALA A 252 12.55 0.98 -4.16
N GLU A 253 11.50 1.65 -3.70
CA GLU A 253 11.49 2.30 -2.39
C GLU A 253 11.35 1.29 -1.25
N LEU A 254 10.47 0.28 -1.41
CA LEU A 254 10.34 -0.77 -0.39
C LEU A 254 11.67 -1.51 -0.24
N TYR A 255 12.35 -1.91 -1.32
CA TYR A 255 13.65 -2.60 -1.17
C TYR A 255 14.80 -1.74 -0.62
N SER A 256 14.78 -0.41 -0.80
CA SER A 256 15.95 0.43 -0.52
C SER A 256 15.99 1.04 0.88
N ARG A 257 14.87 1.09 1.61
CA ARG A 257 14.76 1.80 2.90
C ARG A 257 14.92 0.95 4.16
N VAL A 258 15.46 -0.28 4.06
CA VAL A 258 15.72 -1.17 5.23
C VAL A 258 16.52 -0.48 6.33
N TYR A 259 17.54 0.31 5.94
CA TYR A 259 18.41 0.97 6.90
C TYR A 259 17.66 2.02 7.75
N GLU A 260 16.67 2.70 7.15
CA GLU A 260 15.83 3.67 7.86
C GLU A 260 14.97 2.96 8.90
N LEU A 261 14.34 1.84 8.53
CA LEU A 261 13.59 1.01 9.46
C LEU A 261 14.47 0.49 10.60
N ALA A 262 15.64 -0.07 10.27
CA ALA A 262 16.59 -0.60 11.24
C ALA A 262 17.00 0.47 12.26
N ARG A 263 17.20 1.71 11.79
CA ARG A 263 17.54 2.83 12.65
C ARG A 263 16.41 3.18 13.60
N SER A 264 15.17 3.28 13.12
CA SER A 264 14.01 3.57 13.97
C SER A 264 13.78 2.48 15.02
N VAL A 265 13.91 1.20 14.62
CA VAL A 265 13.82 0.06 15.54
C VAL A 265 14.91 0.10 16.61
N TYR A 266 16.15 0.42 16.22
CA TYR A 266 17.27 0.57 17.16
C TYR A 266 17.02 1.71 18.15
N GLU A 267 16.58 2.88 17.66
CA GLU A 267 16.30 4.05 18.52
C GLU A 267 15.20 3.72 19.55
N ASP A 268 14.12 3.05 19.13
CA ASP A 268 13.04 2.62 20.02
C ASP A 268 13.51 1.60 21.07
N LEU A 269 14.37 0.65 20.69
CA LEU A 269 14.90 -0.37 21.59
C LEU A 269 15.96 0.17 22.57
N ALA A 270 16.83 1.08 22.10
CA ALA A 270 17.92 1.62 22.89
C ALA A 270 17.47 2.75 23.84
N PHE A 271 16.46 3.53 23.46
CA PHE A 271 16.04 4.73 24.19
C PHE A 271 14.58 4.72 24.65
N GLY A 272 13.75 3.75 24.22
CA GLY A 272 12.32 3.68 24.54
C GLY A 272 11.95 3.02 25.89
N ALA A 273 12.90 2.91 26.83
CA ALA A 273 12.68 2.36 28.18
C ALA A 273 12.16 3.40 29.19
#